data_AF-A0A7M7R552-F1
#
_entry.id   AF-A0A7M7R552-F1
#
_cell.length_a   1.000
_cell.length_b   1.000
_cell.length_c   1.000
_cell.angle_alpha   90.00
_cell.angle_beta   90.00
_cell.angle_gamma   90.00
#
_symmetry.space_group_name_H-M   'P 1'
#
loop_
_entity.id
_entity.type
_entity.pdbx_description
1 polymer ?
#
loop_
_entity_poly.entity_id
_entity_poly.type
_entity_poly.pdbx_seq_one_letter_code
_entity_poly.pdbx_strand_id
1 'polypeptide(L)'
;MAFLNSISLSISLCTLLFYTTIAFNKYSIEANKPKYEDPLQFPTSLRELDKPFRMAKLNILWIKAKNRLTDTKLQSIFSDLKIHDKEEIAYKHFKSDGKDPNGEEEARLRKKLIGIMSTYGLLEHFDDTENPELLKKHKALNDGTNYIARNIFKDKRLDKLWVKAEMAGFTHEELQTLKEEFQHHQDKVDEYMNLLKDVENGDSEIHKNSLYHKPESWNEIEQKEEISNNVPGKKLDYLEKATLLREKHLELRNGYDRLDRLTAKGPNHKEFIEPKVQGLWRVVLESQFSPEERASLKEELLHYEGRLLKLRHLHTEAALEAARQGKQYDLENSTMEQHIKKHARTIQKLHTDLEAKIMQRHSEL
;
A
#
# COMPACT_ATOMS: atom_id res chain seq x y z
N MET A 1 36.51 35.67 64.53
CA MET A 1 35.03 35.85 64.62
C MET A 1 34.50 37.01 63.77
N ALA A 2 35.22 38.14 63.61
CA ALA A 2 34.73 39.28 62.81
C ALA A 2 34.63 39.01 61.29
N PHE A 3 35.57 38.25 60.71
CA PHE A 3 35.60 37.97 59.26
C PHE A 3 34.47 37.05 58.78
N LEU A 4 34.05 36.08 59.60
CA LEU A 4 32.93 35.18 59.24
C LEU A 4 31.58 35.90 59.23
N ASN A 5 31.39 36.87 60.13
CA ASN A 5 30.17 37.69 60.17
C ASN A 5 30.10 38.68 58.99
N SER A 6 31.24 39.20 58.52
CA SER A 6 31.31 40.05 57.33
C SER A 6 30.91 39.29 56.06
N ILE A 7 31.31 38.03 55.94
CA ILE A 7 31.04 37.21 54.76
C ILE A 7 29.56 36.80 54.75
N SER A 8 28.99 36.40 55.89
CA SER A 8 27.57 36.04 55.99
C SER A 8 26.65 37.23 55.73
N LEU A 9 27.00 38.44 56.19
CA LEU A 9 26.30 39.67 55.88
C LEU A 9 26.35 40.00 54.37
N SER A 10 27.49 39.81 53.71
CA SER A 10 27.60 40.05 52.27
C SER A 10 26.77 39.07 51.44
N ILE A 11 26.72 37.80 51.85
CA ILE A 11 25.92 36.77 51.18
C ILE A 11 24.43 37.05 51.37
N SER A 12 24.02 37.44 52.58
CA SER A 12 22.63 37.84 52.86
C SER A 12 22.22 39.11 52.11
N LEU A 13 23.14 40.05 51.90
CA LEU A 13 22.89 41.26 51.12
C LEU A 13 22.77 40.93 49.63
N CYS A 14 23.63 40.06 49.10
CA CYS A 14 23.55 39.57 47.73
C CYS A 14 22.26 38.80 47.46
N THR A 15 21.82 37.92 48.36
CA THR A 15 20.54 37.21 48.19
C THR A 15 19.35 38.17 48.24
N LEU A 16 19.35 39.15 49.14
CA LEU A 16 18.32 40.20 49.15
C LEU A 16 18.31 41.00 47.84
N LEU A 17 19.47 41.37 47.30
CA LEU A 17 19.57 42.07 46.01
C LEU A 17 19.02 41.20 44.86
N PHE A 18 19.32 39.90 44.82
CA PHE A 18 18.73 38.97 43.84
C PHE A 18 17.20 38.82 43.98
N TYR A 19 16.68 38.80 45.21
CA TYR A 19 15.23 38.76 45.41
C TYR A 19 14.54 40.08 45.01
N THR A 20 15.19 41.23 45.22
CA THR A 20 14.65 42.53 44.79
C THR A 20 14.60 42.67 43.28
N THR A 21 15.61 42.20 42.53
CA THR A 21 15.62 42.27 41.05
C THR A 21 14.55 41.36 40.41
N ILE A 22 14.26 40.21 41.02
CA ILE A 22 13.14 39.32 40.59
C ILE A 22 11.78 39.96 40.90
N ALA A 23 11.67 40.74 41.98
CA ALA A 23 10.43 41.43 42.35
C ALA A 23 10.14 42.68 41.49
N PHE A 24 11.17 43.40 41.02
CA PHE A 24 11.01 44.56 40.13
C PHE A 24 10.36 44.22 38.77
N ASN A 25 10.46 42.97 38.32
CA ASN A 25 9.89 42.55 37.04
C ASN A 25 8.41 42.13 37.10
N LYS A 26 7.84 41.96 38.31
CA LYS A 26 6.41 41.63 38.48
C LYS A 26 5.47 42.83 38.32
N TYR A 27 5.99 44.05 38.46
CA TYR A 27 5.20 45.30 38.43
C TYR A 27 5.73 46.33 37.42
N SER A 28 6.53 45.89 36.43
CA SER A 28 6.97 46.75 35.33
C SER A 28 5.79 47.07 34.39
N ILE A 29 5.73 48.31 33.89
CA ILE A 29 4.75 48.78 32.89
C ILE A 29 4.71 47.84 31.66
N GLU A 30 5.81 47.18 31.32
CA GLU A 30 5.87 46.24 30.19
C GLU A 30 5.22 44.89 30.50
N ALA A 31 5.25 44.43 31.75
CA ALA A 31 4.62 43.17 32.17
C ALA A 31 3.09 43.29 32.34
N ASN A 32 2.60 44.51 32.59
CA ASN A 32 1.17 44.83 32.73
C ASN A 32 0.51 45.35 31.45
N LYS A 33 1.24 45.41 30.32
CA LYS A 33 0.59 45.62 29.02
C LYS A 33 -0.28 44.39 28.73
N PRO A 34 -1.58 44.52 28.45
CA PRO A 34 -2.37 43.39 27.98
C PRO A 34 -1.67 42.87 26.73
N LYS A 35 -1.29 41.58 26.72
CA LYS A 35 -0.93 40.92 25.47
C LYS A 35 -2.19 40.98 24.61
N TYR A 36 -2.19 41.92 23.67
CA TYR A 36 -3.24 42.06 22.69
C TYR A 36 -3.10 40.86 21.74
N GLU A 37 -3.72 39.74 22.11
CA GLU A 37 -3.98 38.66 21.17
C GLU A 37 -5.09 39.16 20.24
N ASP A 38 -4.66 39.62 19.07
CA ASP A 38 -5.53 40.12 18.03
C ASP A 38 -6.57 39.02 17.66
N PRO A 39 -7.89 39.23 17.86
CA PRO A 39 -8.90 38.18 17.70
C PRO A 39 -9.02 37.60 16.27
N LEU A 40 -8.26 38.15 15.32
CA LEU A 40 -8.29 37.86 13.89
C LEU A 40 -7.00 37.23 13.35
N GLN A 41 -5.99 36.95 14.19
CA GLN A 41 -4.86 36.13 13.78
C GLN A 41 -5.28 34.66 13.71
N PHE A 42 -5.64 34.21 12.50
CA PHE A 42 -5.76 32.79 12.21
C PHE A 42 -4.38 32.15 12.43
N PRO A 43 -4.26 31.12 13.30
CA PRO A 43 -2.97 30.49 13.54
C PRO A 43 -2.45 29.89 12.23
N THR A 44 -1.25 30.33 11.83
CA THR A 44 -0.59 29.93 10.59
C THR A 44 -0.33 28.42 10.53
N SER A 45 -0.32 27.74 11.69
CA SER A 45 -0.28 26.28 11.78
C SER A 45 -1.33 25.76 12.78
N LEU A 46 -2.06 24.69 12.41
CA LEU A 46 -3.01 24.02 13.33
C LEU A 46 -2.33 23.53 14.61
N ARG A 47 -1.00 23.37 14.59
CA ARG A 47 -0.19 22.88 15.70
C ARG A 47 -0.10 23.89 16.85
N GLU A 48 -0.38 25.18 16.64
CA GLU A 48 -0.37 26.21 17.70
C GLU A 48 -1.64 26.24 18.55
N LEU A 49 -2.71 25.54 18.13
CA LEU A 49 -3.95 25.45 18.90
C LEU A 49 -3.77 24.49 20.08
N ASP A 50 -3.58 25.04 21.28
CA ASP A 50 -3.34 24.26 22.51
C ASP A 50 -4.62 23.58 23.04
N LYS A 51 -5.79 24.23 22.90
CA LYS A 51 -7.10 23.72 23.36
C LYS A 51 -8.24 24.05 22.38
N PRO A 52 -8.27 23.42 21.19
CA PRO A 52 -9.26 23.75 20.17
C PRO A 52 -10.67 23.21 20.45
N PHE A 53 -10.83 22.22 21.34
CA PHE A 53 -12.11 21.57 21.60
C PHE A 53 -12.67 21.96 22.97
N ARG A 54 -14.00 21.98 23.10
CA ARG A 54 -14.67 22.27 24.39
C ARG A 54 -14.60 21.07 25.34
N MET A 55 -14.53 19.86 24.80
CA MET A 55 -14.41 18.64 25.58
C MET A 55 -12.95 18.30 25.96
N ALA A 56 -12.70 18.08 27.25
CA ALA A 56 -11.36 17.74 27.76
C ALA A 56 -10.78 16.44 27.16
N LYS A 57 -11.61 15.40 26.98
CA LYS A 57 -11.18 14.11 26.39
C LYS A 57 -10.64 14.26 24.95
N LEU A 58 -11.20 15.19 24.19
CA LEU A 58 -10.77 15.48 22.81
C LEU A 58 -9.50 16.32 22.80
N ASN A 59 -9.32 17.23 23.77
CA ASN A 59 -8.06 17.97 23.92
C ASN A 59 -6.88 17.05 24.27
N ILE A 60 -7.08 16.04 25.12
CA ILE A 60 -6.05 15.02 25.40
C ILE A 60 -5.68 14.25 24.13
N LEU A 61 -6.70 13.84 23.36
CA LEU A 61 -6.49 13.17 22.08
C LEU A 61 -5.78 14.08 21.07
N TRP A 62 -6.11 15.36 21.04
CA TRP A 62 -5.49 16.37 20.18
C TRP A 62 -4.00 16.55 20.48
N ILE A 63 -3.62 16.65 21.76
CA ILE A 63 -2.22 16.72 22.17
C ILE A 63 -1.46 15.45 21.73
N LYS A 64 -2.08 14.27 21.87
CA LYS A 64 -1.50 13.00 21.39
C LYS A 64 -1.36 12.98 19.87
N ALA A 65 -2.37 13.44 19.14
CA ALA A 65 -2.39 13.52 17.68
C ALA A 65 -1.32 14.48 17.15
N LYS A 66 -1.17 15.65 17.77
CA LYS A 66 -0.16 16.68 17.44
C LYS A 66 1.27 16.13 17.48
N ASN A 67 1.55 15.23 18.43
CA ASN A 67 2.86 14.62 18.62
C ASN A 67 3.11 13.42 17.69
N ARG A 68 2.07 12.74 17.19
CA ARG A 68 2.20 11.47 16.43
C ARG A 68 1.90 11.58 14.93
N LEU A 69 1.08 12.53 14.50
CA LEU A 69 0.57 12.61 13.12
C LEU A 69 1.29 13.68 12.28
N THR A 70 1.36 13.43 10.97
CA THR A 70 1.82 14.40 9.95
C THR A 70 0.76 15.48 9.70
N ASP A 71 1.15 16.66 9.23
CA ASP A 71 0.25 17.83 9.11
C ASP A 71 -1.03 17.58 8.29
N THR A 72 -0.95 16.78 7.23
CA THR A 72 -2.12 16.37 6.42
C THR A 72 -3.11 15.52 7.21
N LYS A 73 -2.62 14.53 7.95
CA LYS A 73 -3.44 13.67 8.83
C LYS A 73 -3.96 14.46 10.04
N LEU A 74 -3.17 15.43 10.51
CA LEU A 74 -3.54 16.34 11.60
C LEU A 74 -4.71 17.25 11.21
N GLN A 75 -4.75 17.76 9.98
CA GLN A 75 -5.91 18.50 9.45
C GLN A 75 -7.17 17.62 9.38
N SER A 76 -7.02 16.38 8.89
CA SER A 76 -8.13 15.43 8.76
C SER A 76 -8.72 15.10 10.13
N ILE A 77 -7.89 14.69 11.11
CA ILE A 77 -8.38 14.38 12.45
C ILE A 77 -8.94 15.61 13.17
N PHE A 78 -8.40 16.81 12.92
CA PHE A 78 -8.95 18.05 13.48
C PHE A 78 -10.41 18.26 13.05
N SER A 79 -10.72 18.04 11.77
CA SER A 79 -12.09 18.17 11.26
C SER A 79 -13.04 17.12 11.86
N ASP A 80 -12.60 15.87 11.98
CA ASP A 80 -13.38 14.78 12.56
C ASP A 80 -13.67 15.02 14.05
N LEU A 81 -12.66 15.46 14.81
CA LEU A 81 -12.80 15.79 16.23
C LEU A 81 -13.70 17.01 16.45
N LYS A 82 -13.68 17.99 15.55
CA LYS A 82 -14.56 19.16 15.64
C LYS A 82 -16.02 18.81 15.44
N ILE A 83 -16.31 17.90 14.51
CA ILE A 83 -17.66 17.36 14.30
C ILE A 83 -18.10 16.58 15.54
N HIS A 84 -17.23 15.72 16.05
CA HIS A 84 -17.52 14.92 17.24
C HIS A 84 -17.71 15.77 18.51
N ASP A 85 -16.96 16.86 18.69
CA ASP A 85 -17.15 17.83 19.80
C ASP A 85 -18.55 18.46 19.76
N LYS A 86 -19.04 18.81 18.57
CA LYS A 86 -20.40 19.35 18.38
C LYS A 86 -21.48 18.32 18.74
N GLU A 87 -21.30 17.08 18.30
CA GLU A 87 -22.23 15.99 18.60
C GLU A 87 -22.26 15.65 20.10
N GLU A 88 -21.12 15.65 20.76
CA GLU A 88 -21.00 15.42 22.20
C GLU A 88 -21.65 16.52 23.04
N ILE A 89 -21.55 17.78 22.60
CA ILE A 89 -22.26 18.89 23.26
C ILE A 89 -23.78 18.74 23.06
N ALA A 90 -24.22 18.41 21.84
CA ALA A 90 -25.63 18.16 21.56
C ALA A 90 -26.16 16.99 22.41
N TYR A 91 -25.37 15.92 22.55
CA TYR A 91 -25.72 14.80 23.41
C TYR A 91 -25.78 15.18 24.89
N LYS A 92 -24.90 16.06 25.40
CA LYS A 92 -25.01 16.55 26.78
C LYS A 92 -26.33 17.30 27.04
N HIS A 93 -26.77 18.12 26.09
CA HIS A 93 -28.09 18.76 26.16
C HIS A 93 -29.23 17.74 26.07
N PHE A 94 -29.11 16.78 25.15
CA PHE A 94 -30.09 15.70 25.01
C PHE A 94 -30.20 14.81 26.26
N LYS A 95 -29.06 14.55 26.92
CA LYS A 95 -28.97 13.80 28.17
C LYS A 95 -29.55 14.59 29.35
N SER A 96 -29.31 15.91 29.42
CA SER A 96 -29.94 16.75 30.46
C SER A 96 -31.46 16.81 30.33
N ASP A 97 -31.99 16.70 29.10
CA ASP A 97 -33.43 16.59 28.83
C ASP A 97 -34.02 15.21 29.21
N GLY A 98 -33.21 14.25 29.63
CA GLY A 98 -33.65 12.91 30.04
C GLY A 98 -34.13 12.02 28.89
N LYS A 99 -33.79 12.36 27.63
CA LYS A 99 -34.29 11.69 26.43
C LYS A 99 -33.52 10.43 26.02
N ASP A 100 -32.45 10.07 26.75
CA ASP A 100 -31.68 8.83 26.53
C ASP A 100 -31.62 7.96 27.80
N PRO A 101 -32.70 7.24 28.15
CA PRO A 101 -32.70 6.32 29.29
C PRO A 101 -31.90 5.04 29.03
N ASN A 102 -31.71 4.65 27.76
CA ASN A 102 -31.06 3.39 27.38
C ASN A 102 -29.54 3.55 27.11
N GLY A 103 -29.03 4.79 27.01
CA GLY A 103 -27.61 5.08 26.76
C GLY A 103 -27.15 4.70 25.35
N GLU A 104 -28.08 4.55 24.40
CA GLU A 104 -27.78 4.09 23.04
C GLU A 104 -26.98 5.14 22.26
N GLU A 105 -27.37 6.41 22.39
CA GLU A 105 -26.66 7.52 21.74
C GLU A 105 -25.29 7.75 22.39
N GLU A 106 -25.15 7.52 23.70
CA GLU A 106 -23.84 7.53 24.36
C GLU A 106 -22.91 6.45 23.80
N ALA A 107 -23.43 5.22 23.69
CA ALA A 107 -22.67 4.10 23.17
C ALA A 107 -22.28 4.35 21.71
N ARG A 108 -23.17 4.91 20.90
CA ARG A 108 -22.90 5.29 19.52
C ARG A 108 -21.77 6.34 19.41
N LEU A 109 -21.80 7.38 20.24
CA LEU A 109 -20.75 8.41 20.26
C LEU A 109 -19.40 7.84 20.72
N ARG A 110 -19.40 6.97 21.74
CA ARG A 110 -18.18 6.26 22.18
C ARG A 110 -17.61 5.38 21.07
N LYS A 111 -18.46 4.60 20.38
CA LYS A 111 -18.05 3.77 19.22
C LYS A 111 -17.45 4.63 18.11
N LYS A 112 -18.08 5.77 17.79
CA LYS A 112 -17.58 6.71 16.78
C LYS A 112 -16.22 7.28 17.16
N LEU A 113 -16.02 7.65 18.42
CA LEU A 113 -14.73 8.15 18.92
C LEU A 113 -13.63 7.09 18.83
N ILE A 114 -13.93 5.85 19.25
CA ILE A 114 -13.01 4.70 19.13
C ILE A 114 -12.65 4.46 17.65
N GLY A 115 -13.65 4.55 16.76
CA GLY A 115 -13.47 4.45 15.33
C GLY A 115 -12.49 5.49 14.77
N ILE A 116 -12.65 6.76 15.15
CA ILE A 116 -11.73 7.85 14.79
C ILE A 116 -10.32 7.58 15.35
N MET A 117 -10.21 7.15 16.60
CA MET A 117 -8.90 6.81 17.19
C MET A 117 -8.22 5.65 16.44
N SER A 118 -8.99 4.64 16.00
CA SER A 118 -8.49 3.49 15.22
C SER A 118 -8.00 3.91 13.83
N THR A 119 -8.75 4.75 13.11
CA THR A 119 -8.38 5.18 11.75
C THR A 119 -7.05 5.93 11.71
N TYR A 120 -6.74 6.68 12.77
CA TYR A 120 -5.49 7.44 12.90
C TYR A 120 -4.42 6.74 13.74
N GLY A 121 -4.63 5.49 14.18
CA GLY A 121 -3.63 4.71 14.92
C GLY A 121 -3.31 5.25 16.33
N LEU A 122 -4.31 5.87 16.98
CA LEU A 122 -4.16 6.48 18.32
C LEU A 122 -4.62 5.56 19.47
N LEU A 123 -5.07 4.33 19.17
CA LEU A 123 -5.73 3.38 20.09
C LEU A 123 -4.77 2.44 20.86
N GLU A 124 -3.47 2.50 20.61
CA GLU A 124 -2.42 1.56 21.05
C GLU A 124 -2.23 1.33 22.57
N HIS A 125 -3.03 1.95 23.45
CA HIS A 125 -2.92 1.84 24.91
C HIS A 125 -4.24 1.49 25.61
N PHE A 126 -5.20 0.91 24.90
CA PHE A 126 -6.45 0.42 25.50
C PHE A 126 -6.53 -1.10 25.33
N ASP A 127 -5.85 -1.81 26.23
CA ASP A 127 -5.83 -3.28 26.29
C ASP A 127 -7.26 -3.88 26.42
N ASP A 128 -8.24 -3.10 26.89
CA ASP A 128 -9.64 -3.51 27.03
C ASP A 128 -10.49 -3.40 25.74
N THR A 129 -9.91 -3.02 24.59
CA THR A 129 -10.67 -2.75 23.34
C THR A 129 -10.34 -3.68 22.17
N GLU A 130 -9.84 -4.89 22.44
CA GLU A 130 -9.64 -5.95 21.43
C GLU A 130 -10.94 -6.60 20.92
N ASN A 131 -12.10 -5.93 21.01
CA ASN A 131 -13.31 -6.41 20.35
C ASN A 131 -13.24 -6.07 18.85
N PRO A 132 -13.09 -7.05 17.93
CA PRO A 132 -12.89 -6.81 16.50
C PRO A 132 -14.07 -6.09 15.84
N GLU A 133 -15.27 -6.16 16.42
CA GLU A 133 -16.46 -5.45 15.93
C GLU A 133 -16.41 -3.93 16.14
N LEU A 134 -15.68 -3.45 17.15
CA LEU A 134 -15.51 -2.02 17.46
C LEU A 134 -14.38 -1.39 16.65
N LEU A 135 -13.50 -2.21 16.06
CA LEU A 135 -12.36 -1.81 15.23
C LEU A 135 -12.73 -1.49 13.78
N LYS A 136 -14.02 -1.38 13.45
CA LYS A 136 -14.46 -0.97 12.11
C LYS A 136 -13.89 0.41 11.78
N LYS A 137 -12.94 0.43 10.84
CA LYS A 137 -12.32 1.66 10.32
C LYS A 137 -13.40 2.56 9.74
N HIS A 138 -13.59 3.75 10.30
CA HIS A 138 -14.48 4.75 9.70
C HIS A 138 -13.85 5.29 8.40
N LYS A 139 -14.64 5.39 7.34
CA LYS A 139 -14.20 5.95 6.05
C LYS A 139 -13.99 7.45 6.22
N ALA A 140 -12.75 7.93 6.10
CA ALA A 140 -12.45 9.36 6.12
C ALA A 140 -13.16 10.06 4.94
N LEU A 141 -13.78 11.20 5.20
CA LEU A 141 -14.64 11.91 4.24
C LEU A 141 -13.87 12.43 3.02
N ASN A 142 -12.54 12.58 3.12
CA ASN A 142 -11.70 13.21 2.11
C ASN A 142 -10.41 12.43 1.82
N ASP A 143 -10.47 11.09 1.90
CA ASP A 143 -9.40 10.27 1.35
C ASP A 143 -9.48 10.39 -0.18
N GLY A 144 -8.43 10.92 -0.80
CA GLY A 144 -8.26 11.03 -2.25
C GLY A 144 -8.10 9.64 -2.90
N THR A 145 -8.99 8.73 -2.56
CA THR A 145 -9.10 7.35 -3.04
C THR A 145 -10.48 7.11 -3.65
N ASN A 146 -11.38 8.09 -3.62
CA ASN A 146 -12.70 8.03 -4.28
C ASN A 146 -12.63 7.95 -5.82
N TYR A 147 -11.44 8.08 -6.42
CA TYR A 147 -11.18 7.81 -7.85
C TYR A 147 -10.56 6.42 -8.11
N ILE A 148 -10.33 5.63 -7.06
CA ILE A 148 -10.09 4.19 -7.23
C ILE A 148 -11.49 3.59 -7.40
N ALA A 149 -11.74 3.11 -8.62
CA ALA A 149 -12.98 2.57 -9.14
C ALA A 149 -13.86 1.81 -8.13
N ARG A 150 -15.17 1.75 -8.41
CA ARG A 150 -16.06 0.71 -7.86
C ARG A 150 -15.27 -0.59 -7.78
N ASN A 151 -15.11 -1.18 -6.59
CA ASN A 151 -14.62 -2.55 -6.47
C ASN A 151 -15.66 -3.42 -7.18
N ILE A 152 -15.44 -3.69 -8.46
CA ILE A 152 -16.35 -4.48 -9.30
C ILE A 152 -16.18 -5.96 -8.92
N PHE A 153 -14.96 -6.33 -8.53
CA PHE A 153 -14.60 -7.69 -8.12
C PHE A 153 -14.29 -7.75 -6.62
N LYS A 154 -14.30 -8.97 -6.07
CA LYS A 154 -13.93 -9.20 -4.66
C LYS A 154 -12.40 -9.15 -4.48
N ASP A 155 -11.65 -9.60 -5.49
CA ASP A 155 -10.19 -9.53 -5.50
C ASP A 155 -9.67 -8.18 -6.01
N LYS A 156 -8.91 -7.50 -5.14
CA LYS A 156 -8.20 -6.25 -5.45
C LYS A 156 -7.22 -6.39 -6.64
N ARG A 157 -6.67 -7.59 -6.89
CA ARG A 157 -5.76 -7.81 -8.03
C ARG A 157 -6.53 -7.77 -9.35
N LEU A 158 -7.75 -8.31 -9.39
CA LEU A 158 -8.63 -8.25 -10.55
C LEU A 158 -9.13 -6.82 -10.80
N ASP A 159 -9.47 -6.08 -9.76
CA ASP A 159 -9.84 -4.65 -9.89
C ASP A 159 -8.71 -3.82 -10.53
N LYS A 160 -7.44 -4.09 -10.16
CA LYS A 160 -6.28 -3.42 -10.80
C LYS A 160 -6.16 -3.76 -12.28
N LEU A 161 -6.36 -5.02 -12.64
CA LEU A 161 -6.33 -5.45 -14.04
C LEU A 161 -7.49 -4.85 -14.83
N TRP A 162 -8.67 -4.77 -14.23
CA TRP A 162 -9.84 -4.15 -14.84
C TRP A 162 -9.60 -2.67 -15.15
N VAL A 163 -9.04 -1.93 -14.19
CA VAL A 163 -8.65 -0.53 -14.38
C VAL A 163 -7.61 -0.37 -15.50
N LYS A 164 -6.66 -1.30 -15.63
CA LYS A 164 -5.73 -1.32 -16.79
C LYS A 164 -6.46 -1.59 -18.10
N ALA A 165 -7.44 -2.50 -18.12
CA ALA A 165 -8.22 -2.81 -19.31
C ALA A 165 -9.07 -1.60 -19.77
N GLU A 166 -9.73 -0.91 -18.84
CA GLU A 166 -10.46 0.32 -19.15
C GLU A 166 -9.54 1.39 -19.77
N MET A 167 -8.32 1.52 -19.25
CA MET A 167 -7.31 2.43 -19.82
C MET A 167 -6.74 1.95 -21.17
N ALA A 168 -6.77 0.64 -21.44
CA ALA A 168 -6.24 0.05 -22.68
C ALA A 168 -7.12 0.33 -23.91
N GLY A 169 -8.30 0.93 -23.74
CA GLY A 169 -9.14 1.42 -24.84
C GLY A 169 -9.82 0.31 -25.65
N PHE A 170 -10.18 -0.81 -25.01
CA PHE A 170 -11.00 -1.84 -25.64
C PHE A 170 -12.35 -1.29 -26.11
N THR A 171 -12.90 -1.91 -27.16
CA THR A 171 -14.29 -1.65 -27.54
C THR A 171 -15.25 -2.12 -26.45
N HIS A 172 -16.49 -1.62 -26.46
CA HIS A 172 -17.46 -1.98 -25.42
C HIS A 172 -17.78 -3.49 -25.39
N GLU A 173 -17.82 -4.13 -26.57
CA GLU A 173 -18.07 -5.58 -26.71
C GLU A 173 -16.88 -6.41 -26.19
N GLU A 174 -15.65 -6.03 -26.54
CA GLU A 174 -14.43 -6.64 -26.00
C GLU A 174 -14.33 -6.46 -24.48
N LEU A 175 -14.73 -5.29 -23.97
CA LEU A 175 -14.71 -5.03 -22.54
C LEU A 175 -15.77 -5.87 -21.80
N GLN A 176 -16.93 -6.10 -22.41
CA GLN A 176 -17.95 -6.98 -21.85
C GLN A 176 -17.49 -8.45 -21.80
N THR A 177 -16.95 -8.97 -22.91
CA THR A 177 -16.40 -10.33 -22.94
C THR A 177 -15.24 -10.50 -21.96
N LEU A 178 -14.37 -9.50 -21.86
CA LEU A 178 -13.28 -9.49 -20.87
C LEU A 178 -13.84 -9.51 -19.45
N LYS A 179 -14.90 -8.72 -19.17
CA LYS A 179 -15.58 -8.71 -17.87
C LYS A 179 -16.13 -10.09 -17.50
N GLU A 180 -16.72 -10.80 -18.46
CA GLU A 180 -17.18 -12.17 -18.29
C GLU A 180 -16.01 -13.10 -17.95
N GLU A 181 -14.87 -12.99 -18.64
CA GLU A 181 -13.66 -13.76 -18.29
C GLU A 181 -13.13 -13.43 -16.88
N PHE A 182 -13.14 -12.15 -16.47
CA PHE A 182 -12.77 -11.73 -15.11
C PHE A 182 -13.71 -12.31 -14.06
N GLN A 183 -15.02 -12.34 -14.33
CA GLN A 183 -16.01 -12.94 -13.45
C GLN A 183 -15.80 -14.46 -13.33
N HIS A 184 -15.58 -15.15 -14.44
CA HIS A 184 -15.25 -16.58 -14.43
C HIS A 184 -13.96 -16.87 -13.65
N HIS A 185 -12.96 -16.00 -13.72
CA HIS A 185 -11.76 -16.14 -12.91
C HIS A 185 -12.04 -15.93 -11.42
N GLN A 186 -12.85 -14.94 -11.05
CA GLN A 186 -13.31 -14.73 -9.67
C GLN A 186 -14.07 -15.96 -9.14
N ASP A 187 -14.94 -16.55 -9.94
CA ASP A 187 -15.70 -17.76 -9.56
C ASP A 187 -14.76 -18.95 -9.31
N LYS A 188 -13.70 -19.12 -10.13
CA LYS A 188 -12.66 -20.14 -9.90
C LYS A 188 -11.85 -19.89 -8.63
N VAL A 189 -11.57 -18.62 -8.32
CA VAL A 189 -10.89 -18.25 -7.06
C VAL A 189 -11.79 -18.61 -5.88
N ASP A 190 -13.08 -18.31 -5.96
CA ASP A 190 -14.05 -18.63 -4.92
C ASP A 190 -14.19 -20.17 -4.74
N GLU A 191 -14.22 -20.95 -5.83
CA GLU A 191 -14.19 -22.42 -5.81
C GLU A 191 -12.93 -22.95 -5.10
N TYR A 192 -11.76 -22.42 -5.45
CA TYR A 192 -10.50 -22.79 -4.81
C TYR A 192 -10.48 -22.46 -3.32
N MET A 193 -11.01 -21.29 -2.93
CA MET A 193 -11.11 -20.90 -1.52
C MET A 193 -12.08 -21.80 -0.74
N ASN A 194 -13.16 -22.27 -1.38
CA ASN A 194 -14.07 -23.24 -0.77
C ASN A 194 -13.37 -24.60 -0.60
N LEU A 195 -12.69 -25.11 -1.62
CA LEU A 195 -11.89 -26.34 -1.52
C LEU A 195 -10.83 -26.25 -0.44
N LEU A 196 -10.17 -25.09 -0.30
CA LEU A 196 -9.16 -24.86 0.73
C LEU A 196 -9.79 -24.90 2.14
N LYS A 197 -10.98 -24.30 2.31
CA LYS A 197 -11.74 -24.40 3.56
C LYS A 197 -12.18 -25.83 3.85
N ASP A 198 -12.61 -26.57 2.84
CA ASP A 198 -13.03 -27.98 3.00
C ASP A 198 -11.84 -28.86 3.44
N VAL A 199 -10.66 -28.62 2.88
CA VAL A 199 -9.41 -29.30 3.29
C VAL A 199 -8.96 -28.85 4.69
N GLU A 200 -9.04 -27.56 5.03
CA GLU A 200 -8.66 -27.02 6.34
C GLU A 200 -9.59 -27.48 7.47
N ASN A 201 -10.90 -27.52 7.21
CA ASN A 201 -11.90 -28.02 8.15
C ASN A 201 -11.79 -29.54 8.38
N GLY A 202 -11.05 -30.24 7.51
CA GLY A 202 -11.00 -31.70 7.46
C GLY A 202 -12.37 -32.30 7.16
N ASP A 203 -12.40 -33.60 6.82
CA ASP A 203 -13.66 -34.34 6.76
C ASP A 203 -14.24 -34.38 8.20
N SER A 204 -15.14 -33.44 8.52
CA SER A 204 -15.74 -33.26 9.85
C SER A 204 -16.49 -34.50 10.35
N GLU A 205 -16.75 -35.47 9.48
CA GLU A 205 -17.32 -36.78 9.82
C GLU A 205 -16.31 -37.78 10.39
N ILE A 206 -14.99 -37.58 10.23
CA ILE A 206 -13.97 -38.56 10.65
C ILE A 206 -13.83 -38.64 12.18
N HIS A 207 -14.24 -37.62 12.93
CA HIS A 207 -13.94 -37.52 14.36
C HIS A 207 -15.11 -37.74 15.32
N LYS A 208 -16.32 -38.01 14.83
CA LYS A 208 -17.48 -38.17 15.75
C LYS A 208 -17.66 -39.58 16.31
N ASN A 209 -16.97 -40.60 15.79
CA ASN A 209 -17.05 -42.00 16.29
C ASN A 209 -15.79 -42.86 16.00
N SER A 210 -14.63 -42.25 15.78
CA SER A 210 -13.39 -42.99 15.45
C SER A 210 -12.52 -43.22 16.68
N LEU A 211 -12.34 -44.49 17.08
CA LEU A 211 -11.44 -44.92 18.16
C LEU A 211 -9.96 -44.98 17.70
N TYR A 212 -9.55 -44.08 16.79
CA TYR A 212 -8.24 -44.07 16.12
C TYR A 212 -7.43 -42.79 16.38
N HIS A 213 -7.45 -42.25 17.60
CA HIS A 213 -6.27 -41.52 18.08
C HIS A 213 -5.25 -42.53 18.61
N LYS A 214 -4.61 -43.27 17.70
CA LYS A 214 -3.44 -44.08 18.02
C LYS A 214 -2.18 -43.26 17.68
N PRO A 215 -1.17 -43.21 18.56
CA PRO A 215 0.09 -42.50 18.29
C PRO A 215 0.78 -43.07 17.04
N GLU A 216 1.40 -42.21 16.23
CA GLU A 216 2.10 -42.55 14.97
C GLU A 216 3.14 -43.68 15.11
N SER A 217 3.62 -43.92 16.33
CA SER A 217 4.56 -45.01 16.66
C SER A 217 4.02 -46.42 16.40
N TRP A 218 2.71 -46.63 16.24
CA TRP A 218 2.13 -47.96 16.00
C TRP A 218 1.82 -48.24 14.51
N ASN A 219 2.13 -47.31 13.60
CA ASN A 219 1.72 -47.37 12.18
C ASN A 219 2.71 -48.13 11.26
N GLU A 220 3.77 -48.76 11.78
CA GLU A 220 4.71 -49.54 10.93
C GLU A 220 4.09 -50.84 10.38
N ILE A 221 3.10 -51.41 11.06
CA ILE A 221 2.43 -52.64 10.61
C ILE A 221 1.40 -52.31 9.52
N GLU A 222 0.69 -51.19 9.65
CA GLU A 222 -0.27 -50.72 8.64
C GLU A 222 0.45 -50.26 7.35
N GLN A 223 1.62 -49.61 7.45
CA GLN A 223 2.44 -49.29 6.28
C GLN A 223 2.91 -50.53 5.49
N LYS A 224 3.14 -51.67 6.16
CA LYS A 224 3.54 -52.93 5.50
C LYS A 224 2.36 -53.73 4.97
N GLU A 225 1.21 -53.72 5.66
CA GLU A 225 -0.02 -54.36 5.17
C GLU A 225 -0.67 -53.61 4.01
N GLU A 226 -0.53 -52.27 3.94
CA GLU A 226 -1.02 -51.44 2.82
C GLU A 226 -0.24 -51.65 1.50
N ILE A 227 1.01 -52.14 1.57
CA ILE A 227 1.80 -52.52 0.38
C ILE A 227 1.38 -53.91 -0.13
N SER A 228 0.87 -54.78 0.76
CA SER A 228 0.46 -56.15 0.46
C SER A 228 -1.00 -56.27 0.05
N ASN A 229 -1.89 -55.46 0.64
CA ASN A 229 -3.31 -55.48 0.37
C ASN A 229 -3.70 -54.18 -0.34
N ASN A 230 -4.11 -54.34 -1.59
CA ASN A 230 -4.64 -53.30 -2.45
C ASN A 230 -6.00 -52.81 -1.89
N VAL A 231 -5.98 -52.08 -0.77
CA VAL A 231 -7.15 -51.42 -0.16
C VAL A 231 -7.05 -49.92 -0.47
N PRO A 232 -7.55 -49.49 -1.64
CA PRO A 232 -7.61 -48.09 -2.03
C PRO A 232 -8.75 -47.40 -1.27
N GLY A 233 -8.48 -46.30 -0.57
CA GLY A 233 -9.59 -45.53 -0.02
C GLY A 233 -9.19 -44.20 0.61
N LYS A 234 -8.41 -44.22 1.70
CA LYS A 234 -8.33 -43.04 2.57
C LYS A 234 -7.11 -42.14 2.38
N LYS A 235 -5.90 -42.71 2.19
CA LYS A 235 -4.70 -41.92 1.86
C LYS A 235 -4.71 -41.40 0.41
N LEU A 236 -5.37 -42.14 -0.49
CA LEU A 236 -5.56 -41.72 -1.88
C LEU A 236 -6.41 -40.45 -1.95
N ASP A 237 -7.50 -40.35 -1.19
CA ASP A 237 -8.40 -39.19 -1.23
C ASP A 237 -7.71 -37.90 -0.75
N TYR A 238 -6.89 -37.94 0.32
CA TYR A 238 -6.12 -36.76 0.73
C TYR A 238 -5.02 -36.38 -0.28
N LEU A 239 -4.31 -37.36 -0.84
CA LEU A 239 -3.29 -37.10 -1.86
C LEU A 239 -3.93 -36.56 -3.14
N GLU A 240 -5.09 -37.09 -3.53
CA GLU A 240 -5.89 -36.69 -4.69
C GLU A 240 -6.45 -35.27 -4.49
N LYS A 241 -7.02 -34.97 -3.31
CA LYS A 241 -7.42 -33.62 -2.89
C LYS A 241 -6.25 -32.64 -2.94
N ALA A 242 -5.06 -33.04 -2.47
CA ALA A 242 -3.86 -32.22 -2.51
C ALA A 242 -3.33 -32.01 -3.94
N THR A 243 -3.43 -33.01 -4.82
CA THR A 243 -3.07 -32.86 -6.24
C THR A 243 -4.06 -31.95 -6.97
N LEU A 244 -5.36 -32.10 -6.70
CA LEU A 244 -6.42 -31.24 -7.22
C LEU A 244 -6.20 -29.79 -6.78
N LEU A 245 -5.86 -29.56 -5.51
CA LEU A 245 -5.56 -28.22 -5.00
C LEU A 245 -4.37 -27.59 -5.71
N ARG A 246 -3.30 -28.37 -5.97
CA ARG A 246 -2.14 -27.90 -6.74
C ARG A 246 -2.51 -27.56 -8.18
N GLU A 247 -3.30 -28.42 -8.82
CA GLU A 247 -3.77 -28.21 -10.19
C GLU A 247 -4.61 -26.93 -10.28
N LYS A 248 -5.62 -26.78 -9.43
CA LYS A 248 -6.46 -25.57 -9.35
C LYS A 248 -5.63 -24.32 -9.05
N HIS A 249 -4.64 -24.40 -8.16
CA HIS A 249 -3.75 -23.27 -7.89
C HIS A 249 -2.93 -22.87 -9.14
N LEU A 250 -2.43 -23.86 -9.90
CA LEU A 250 -1.70 -23.62 -11.14
C LEU A 250 -2.62 -23.03 -12.21
N GLU A 251 -3.84 -23.55 -12.35
CA GLU A 251 -4.86 -23.01 -13.26
C GLU A 251 -5.22 -21.56 -12.93
N LEU A 252 -5.35 -21.21 -11.65
CA LEU A 252 -5.59 -19.84 -11.21
C LEU A 252 -4.42 -18.93 -11.59
N ARG A 253 -3.18 -19.35 -11.31
CA ARG A 253 -2.01 -18.56 -11.72
C ARG A 253 -1.97 -18.34 -13.22
N ASN A 254 -2.15 -19.42 -14.00
CA ASN A 254 -2.11 -19.36 -15.45
C ASN A 254 -3.28 -18.53 -16.02
N GLY A 255 -4.46 -18.62 -15.42
CA GLY A 255 -5.64 -17.83 -15.78
C GLY A 255 -5.43 -16.34 -15.52
N TYR A 256 -4.84 -15.99 -14.37
CA TYR A 256 -4.46 -14.61 -14.06
C TYR A 256 -3.41 -14.08 -15.05
N ASP A 257 -2.36 -14.85 -15.32
CA ASP A 257 -1.32 -14.47 -16.28
C ASP A 257 -1.89 -14.30 -17.70
N ARG A 258 -2.87 -15.12 -18.08
CA ARG A 258 -3.60 -14.99 -19.36
C ARG A 258 -4.38 -13.67 -19.38
N LEU A 259 -5.12 -13.35 -18.32
CA LEU A 259 -5.86 -12.08 -18.21
C LEU A 259 -4.90 -10.88 -18.26
N ASP A 260 -3.80 -10.90 -17.51
CA ASP A 260 -2.80 -9.82 -17.55
C ASP A 260 -2.25 -9.63 -18.97
N ARG A 261 -1.92 -10.72 -19.68
CA ARG A 261 -1.50 -10.63 -21.10
C ARG A 261 -2.58 -10.08 -22.02
N LEU A 262 -3.85 -10.47 -21.83
CA LEU A 262 -4.95 -9.95 -22.65
C LEU A 262 -5.16 -8.46 -22.40
N THR A 263 -5.22 -8.04 -21.13
CA THR A 263 -5.35 -6.62 -20.77
C THR A 263 -4.17 -5.79 -21.29
N ALA A 264 -2.95 -6.35 -21.28
CA ALA A 264 -1.76 -5.69 -21.80
C ALA A 264 -1.73 -5.58 -23.33
N LYS A 265 -2.54 -6.35 -24.06
CA LYS A 265 -2.61 -6.35 -25.53
C LYS A 265 -3.72 -5.46 -26.10
N GLY A 266 -4.40 -4.66 -25.27
CA GLY A 266 -5.51 -3.83 -25.73
C GLY A 266 -5.14 -2.81 -26.82
N PRO A 267 -6.10 -2.18 -27.52
CA PRO A 267 -5.83 -1.30 -28.66
C PRO A 267 -4.83 -0.17 -28.40
N ASN A 268 -4.82 0.38 -27.18
CA ASN A 268 -3.84 1.39 -26.73
C ASN A 268 -2.58 0.77 -26.09
N HIS A 269 -2.33 -0.52 -26.30
CA HIS A 269 -1.10 -1.13 -25.83
C HIS A 269 0.10 -0.41 -26.45
N LYS A 270 1.09 -0.15 -25.62
CA LYS A 270 2.38 0.31 -26.13
C LYS A 270 2.95 -0.87 -26.91
N GLU A 271 2.93 -0.78 -28.24
CA GLU A 271 3.44 -1.84 -29.12
C GLU A 271 4.89 -2.21 -28.81
N PHE A 272 5.63 -1.26 -28.23
CA PHE A 272 7.00 -1.40 -27.75
C PHE A 272 7.06 -1.08 -26.25
N ILE A 273 7.90 -1.78 -25.49
CA ILE A 273 8.21 -1.54 -24.07
C ILE A 273 9.19 -0.37 -23.93
N GLU A 274 10.19 -0.29 -24.81
CA GLU A 274 11.26 0.69 -24.72
C GLU A 274 10.84 2.08 -25.24
N PRO A 275 10.97 3.17 -24.45
CA PRO A 275 10.52 4.51 -24.82
C PRO A 275 11.23 5.07 -26.07
N LYS A 276 12.48 4.69 -26.33
CA LYS A 276 13.21 5.11 -27.54
C LYS A 276 12.59 4.53 -28.81
N VAL A 277 12.22 3.26 -28.77
CA VAL A 277 11.56 2.56 -29.88
C VAL A 277 10.16 3.11 -30.11
N GLN A 278 9.43 3.41 -29.02
CA GLN A 278 8.13 4.09 -29.09
C GLN A 278 8.24 5.47 -29.76
N GLY A 279 9.29 6.23 -29.43
CA GLY A 279 9.57 7.53 -30.06
C GLY A 279 9.73 7.39 -31.56
N LEU A 280 10.61 6.49 -32.01
CA LEU A 280 10.81 6.21 -33.43
C LEU A 280 9.52 5.75 -34.12
N TRP A 281 8.74 4.87 -33.50
CA TRP A 281 7.48 4.40 -34.06
C TRP A 281 6.44 5.53 -34.21
N ARG A 282 6.40 6.49 -33.27
CA ARG A 282 5.53 7.66 -33.40
C ARG A 282 5.89 8.50 -34.64
N VAL A 283 7.19 8.72 -34.88
CA VAL A 283 7.66 9.42 -36.09
C VAL A 283 7.30 8.63 -37.36
N VAL A 284 7.36 7.30 -37.32
CA VAL A 284 6.92 6.43 -38.44
C VAL A 284 5.41 6.55 -38.71
N LEU A 285 4.58 6.70 -37.67
CA LEU A 285 3.13 6.90 -37.82
C LEU A 285 2.80 8.29 -38.37
N GLU A 286 3.55 9.31 -37.96
CA GLU A 286 3.40 10.70 -38.42
C GLU A 286 3.88 10.88 -39.88
N SER A 287 4.83 10.05 -40.33
CA SER A 287 5.38 10.09 -41.69
C SER A 287 4.60 9.19 -42.68
N GLN A 288 4.67 9.56 -43.96
CA GLN A 288 3.91 8.93 -45.05
C GLN A 288 4.61 7.68 -45.62
N PHE A 289 4.82 6.67 -44.78
CA PHE A 289 5.29 5.36 -45.23
C PHE A 289 4.16 4.51 -45.86
N SER A 290 4.49 3.68 -46.84
CA SER A 290 3.59 2.66 -47.39
C SER A 290 3.24 1.62 -46.30
N PRO A 291 2.03 1.00 -46.31
CA PRO A 291 1.68 -0.03 -45.33
C PRO A 291 2.67 -1.21 -45.31
N GLU A 292 3.26 -1.58 -46.45
CA GLU A 292 4.29 -2.63 -46.53
C GLU A 292 5.61 -2.21 -45.89
N GLU A 293 6.03 -0.96 -46.12
CA GLU A 293 7.23 -0.38 -45.51
C GLU A 293 7.07 -0.23 -43.99
N ARG A 294 5.88 0.16 -43.53
CA ARG A 294 5.54 0.23 -42.09
C ARG A 294 5.61 -1.13 -41.44
N ALA A 295 5.13 -2.19 -42.11
CA ALA A 295 5.22 -3.55 -41.60
C ALA A 295 6.67 -4.03 -41.49
N SER A 296 7.49 -3.74 -42.52
CA SER A 296 8.93 -4.06 -42.51
C SER A 296 9.67 -3.28 -41.41
N LEU A 297 9.42 -1.97 -41.28
CA LEU A 297 9.99 -1.14 -40.20
C LEU A 297 9.54 -1.63 -38.82
N LYS A 298 8.30 -2.09 -38.67
CA LYS A 298 7.80 -2.67 -37.42
C LYS A 298 8.58 -3.92 -37.03
N GLU A 299 8.85 -4.83 -37.97
CA GLU A 299 9.67 -6.02 -37.72
C GLU A 299 11.12 -5.63 -37.34
N GLU A 300 11.72 -4.67 -38.06
CA GLU A 300 13.05 -4.15 -37.73
C GLU A 300 13.11 -3.52 -36.33
N LEU A 301 12.10 -2.73 -35.93
CA LEU A 301 12.00 -2.13 -34.61
C LEU A 301 11.78 -3.17 -33.50
N LEU A 302 11.01 -4.23 -33.77
CA LEU A 302 10.86 -5.36 -32.84
C LEU A 302 12.18 -6.12 -32.63
N HIS A 303 12.95 -6.33 -33.70
CA HIS A 303 14.28 -6.91 -33.60
C HIS A 303 15.26 -6.02 -32.82
N TYR A 304 15.19 -4.70 -33.05
CA TYR A 304 15.99 -3.73 -32.30
C TYR A 304 15.63 -3.73 -30.81
N GLU A 305 14.34 -3.75 -30.46
CA GLU A 305 13.86 -3.87 -29.09
C GLU A 305 14.30 -5.19 -28.43
N GLY A 306 14.18 -6.32 -29.13
CA GLY A 306 14.63 -7.61 -28.62
C GLY A 306 16.13 -7.62 -28.29
N ARG A 307 16.95 -6.95 -29.11
CA ARG A 307 18.40 -6.78 -28.83
C ARG A 307 18.65 -5.86 -27.64
N LEU A 308 17.89 -4.76 -27.50
CA LEU A 308 17.97 -3.86 -26.34
C LEU A 308 17.61 -4.56 -25.02
N LEU A 309 16.52 -5.34 -25.01
CA LEU A 309 16.11 -6.12 -23.84
C LEU A 309 17.18 -7.15 -23.47
N LYS A 310 17.77 -7.83 -24.46
CA LYS A 310 18.90 -8.75 -24.24
C LYS A 310 20.12 -8.03 -23.65
N LEU A 311 20.45 -6.83 -24.13
CA LEU A 311 21.55 -6.03 -23.56
C LEU A 311 21.27 -5.64 -22.11
N ARG A 312 20.05 -5.21 -21.79
CA ARG A 312 19.64 -4.90 -20.41
C ARG A 312 19.76 -6.12 -19.51
N HIS A 313 19.32 -7.28 -19.99
CA HIS A 313 19.46 -8.54 -19.26
C HIS A 313 20.93 -8.87 -18.95
N LEU A 314 21.82 -8.75 -19.94
CA LEU A 314 23.26 -8.97 -19.75
C LEU A 314 23.87 -7.99 -18.74
N HIS A 315 23.47 -6.73 -18.74
CA HIS A 315 23.90 -5.76 -17.72
C HIS A 315 23.40 -6.13 -16.32
N THR A 316 22.15 -6.57 -16.18
CA THR A 316 21.61 -7.00 -14.88
C THR A 316 22.30 -8.26 -14.37
N GLU A 317 22.58 -9.22 -15.25
CA GLU A 317 23.31 -10.44 -14.92
C GLU A 317 24.73 -10.13 -14.45
N ALA A 318 25.47 -9.30 -15.19
CA ALA A 318 26.81 -8.86 -14.80
C ALA A 318 26.82 -8.12 -13.45
N ALA A 319 25.80 -7.29 -13.17
CA ALA A 319 25.67 -6.61 -11.88
C ALA A 319 25.39 -7.59 -10.73
N LEU A 320 24.54 -8.60 -10.96
CA LEU A 320 24.26 -9.65 -9.96
C LEU A 320 25.49 -10.53 -9.71
N GLU A 321 26.27 -10.86 -10.75
CA GLU A 321 27.53 -11.58 -10.61
C GLU A 321 28.55 -10.77 -9.79
N ALA A 322 28.68 -9.47 -10.08
CA ALA A 322 29.55 -8.57 -9.31
C ALA A 322 29.14 -8.52 -7.82
N ALA A 323 27.83 -8.43 -7.54
CA ALA A 323 27.31 -8.46 -6.18
C ALA A 323 27.59 -9.80 -5.47
N ARG A 324 27.45 -10.94 -6.17
CA ARG A 324 27.76 -12.27 -5.63
C ARG A 324 29.24 -12.47 -5.33
N GLN A 325 30.13 -11.89 -6.12
CA GLN A 325 31.58 -12.10 -5.99
C GLN A 325 32.22 -11.20 -4.91
N GLY A 326 31.50 -10.23 -4.34
CA GLY A 326 31.98 -9.41 -3.22
C GLY A 326 33.25 -8.60 -3.50
N LYS A 327 33.67 -8.48 -4.77
CA LYS A 327 34.86 -7.76 -5.22
C LYS A 327 34.46 -6.56 -6.07
N GLN A 328 35.21 -5.48 -5.93
CA GLN A 328 35.19 -4.36 -6.86
C GLN A 328 35.64 -4.90 -8.22
N TYR A 329 34.70 -4.92 -9.17
CA TYR A 329 34.86 -5.50 -10.51
C TYR A 329 36.13 -4.96 -11.17
N ASP A 330 37.00 -5.84 -11.66
CA ASP A 330 38.21 -5.46 -12.40
C ASP A 330 37.75 -4.87 -13.75
N LEU A 331 37.67 -3.55 -13.80
CA LEU A 331 36.77 -2.75 -14.65
C LEU A 331 37.16 -2.69 -16.14
N GLU A 332 38.22 -3.37 -16.57
CA GLU A 332 38.72 -3.19 -17.94
C GLU A 332 38.89 -4.47 -18.77
N ASN A 333 38.96 -5.67 -18.18
CA ASN A 333 39.38 -6.88 -18.92
C ASN A 333 38.51 -8.13 -18.74
N SER A 334 37.32 -8.02 -18.15
CA SER A 334 36.40 -9.16 -18.13
C SER A 334 35.86 -9.44 -19.54
N THR A 335 35.97 -10.69 -19.99
CA THR A 335 35.46 -11.17 -21.29
C THR A 335 33.96 -10.87 -21.45
N MET A 336 33.22 -10.90 -20.33
CA MET A 336 31.81 -10.56 -20.23
C MET A 336 31.57 -9.08 -20.58
N GLU A 337 32.37 -8.15 -20.04
CA GLU A 337 32.22 -6.73 -20.29
C GLU A 337 32.58 -6.36 -21.73
N GLN A 338 33.60 -7.00 -22.30
CA GLN A 338 33.93 -6.83 -23.72
C GLN A 338 32.78 -7.31 -24.63
N HIS A 339 32.12 -8.42 -24.26
CA HIS A 339 30.95 -8.91 -24.99
C HIS A 339 29.77 -7.93 -24.88
N ILE A 340 29.49 -7.39 -23.69
CA ILE A 340 28.48 -6.35 -23.47
C ILE A 340 28.79 -5.09 -24.30
N LYS A 341 30.04 -4.61 -24.30
CA LYS A 341 30.47 -3.45 -25.11
C LYS A 341 30.29 -3.70 -26.61
N LYS A 342 30.57 -4.91 -27.11
CA LYS A 342 30.33 -5.28 -28.51
C LYS A 342 28.84 -5.25 -28.85
N HIS A 343 27.98 -5.84 -28.01
CA HIS A 343 26.51 -5.79 -28.19
C HIS A 343 25.97 -4.35 -28.12
N ALA A 344 26.51 -3.52 -27.23
CA ALA A 344 26.14 -2.12 -27.13
C ALA A 344 26.44 -1.35 -28.43
N ARG A 345 27.63 -1.56 -29.01
CA ARG A 345 28.01 -0.93 -30.28
C ARG A 345 27.15 -1.39 -31.44
N THR A 346 26.82 -2.68 -31.53
CA THR A 346 25.96 -3.19 -32.61
C THR A 346 24.54 -2.65 -32.49
N ILE A 347 24.00 -2.55 -31.28
CA ILE A 347 22.69 -1.94 -31.01
C ILE A 347 22.70 -0.45 -31.32
N GLN A 348 23.77 0.27 -30.94
CA GLN A 348 23.90 1.69 -31.26
C GLN A 348 23.96 1.93 -32.76
N LYS A 349 24.68 1.09 -33.51
CA LYS A 349 24.70 1.16 -34.98
C LYS A 349 23.32 0.91 -35.58
N LEU A 350 22.61 -0.12 -35.12
CA LEU A 350 21.23 -0.36 -35.56
C LEU A 350 20.31 0.82 -35.25
N HIS A 351 20.48 1.45 -34.09
CA HIS A 351 19.70 2.62 -33.71
C HIS A 351 19.92 3.78 -34.68
N THR A 352 21.18 4.12 -34.98
CA THR A 352 21.51 5.20 -35.91
C THR A 352 21.02 4.91 -37.33
N ASP A 353 21.12 3.65 -37.77
CA ASP A 353 20.66 3.24 -39.10
C ASP A 353 19.12 3.36 -39.21
N LEU A 354 18.38 2.92 -38.19
CA LEU A 354 16.92 3.05 -38.13
C LEU A 354 16.46 4.52 -38.00
N GLU A 355 17.12 5.30 -37.14
CA GLU A 355 16.83 6.72 -36.97
C GLU A 355 17.06 7.49 -38.27
N ALA A 356 18.17 7.25 -38.96
CA ALA A 356 18.46 7.87 -40.25
C ALA A 356 17.40 7.51 -41.31
N LYS A 357 17.03 6.22 -41.41
CA LYS A 357 16.00 5.75 -42.35
C LYS A 357 14.63 6.39 -42.09
N ILE A 358 14.25 6.55 -40.82
CA ILE A 358 12.98 7.16 -40.41
C ILE A 358 13.00 8.68 -40.63
N MET A 359 14.08 9.35 -40.21
CA MET A 359 14.20 10.81 -40.32
C MET A 359 14.32 11.28 -41.77
N GLN A 360 14.99 10.53 -42.64
CA GLN A 360 15.09 10.87 -44.07
C GLN A 360 13.71 11.05 -44.70
N ARG A 361 12.82 10.05 -44.53
CA ARG A 361 11.44 10.11 -45.04
C ARG A 361 10.57 11.15 -44.35
N HIS A 362 10.79 11.40 -43.06
CA HIS A 362 10.07 12.45 -42.35
C HIS A 362 10.49 13.85 -42.81
N SER A 363 11.75 14.06 -43.19
CA SER A 363 12.25 15.35 -43.70
C SER A 363 11.93 15.62 -45.17
N GLU A 364 11.54 14.59 -45.92
CA GLU A 364 11.05 14.70 -47.31
C GLU A 364 9.58 15.19 -47.37
N LEU A 365 8.92 15.32 -46.21
CA LEU A 365 7.59 15.93 -46.01
C LEU A 365 7.73 17.39 -45.59
#